data_AF-A0AAW0NU85-F1
#
_entry.id   AF-A0AAW0NU85-F1
#
_cell.length_a   1.000
_cell.length_b   1.000
_cell.length_c   1.000
_cell.angle_alpha   90.00
_cell.angle_beta   90.00
_cell.angle_gamma   90.00
#
_symmetry.space_group_name_H-M   'P 1'
#
loop_
_entity.id
_entity.type
_entity.pdbx_description
1 polymer ?
#
loop_
_entity_poly.entity_id
_entity_poly.type
_entity_poly.pdbx_seq_one_letter_code
_entity_poly.pdbx_strand_id
1 'polypeptide(L)'
;MTRSHFYAAALIVNAENLNWSEKLLQKLSIPNILSNDVPQPPPDYYTCQFRANKLHRFLGSNERDNFFTPTQRHQVLYEILSRTPYGSVKRGQVGINRLINDSVFSAAFPLHQGSVEPPSGHLSQLPTLRQILFSHWAAWSCWAKYQPLDHIREYFGEKIALYFAWLGMKGLTVWSLKLQRLKRTKAPVLHAFVSMASML
;
A
#
# COMPACT_ATOMS: atom_id res chain seq x y z
N MET A 1 27.59 5.96 -4.10
CA MET A 1 26.42 6.63 -4.71
C MET A 1 25.65 5.57 -5.49
N THR A 2 24.57 5.03 -4.92
CA THR A 2 23.77 3.97 -5.54
C THR A 2 23.04 4.52 -6.76
N ARG A 3 23.19 3.85 -7.91
CA ARG A 3 22.42 4.15 -9.12
C ARG A 3 20.99 3.72 -8.83
N SER A 4 20.07 4.66 -8.81
CA SER A 4 18.63 4.40 -8.67
C SER A 4 18.22 3.56 -9.87
N HIS A 5 17.96 2.28 -9.60
CA HIS A 5 17.51 1.34 -10.62
C HIS A 5 15.98 1.36 -10.62
N PHE A 6 15.42 1.88 -11.71
CA PHE A 6 13.98 1.84 -11.94
C PHE A 6 13.61 0.47 -12.49
N TYR A 7 12.45 -0.04 -12.07
CA TYR A 7 11.91 -1.32 -12.52
C TYR A 7 10.65 -1.07 -13.36
N ALA A 8 10.41 -1.93 -14.34
CA ALA A 8 9.22 -1.89 -15.18
C ALA A 8 8.65 -3.29 -15.39
N ALA A 9 7.36 -3.35 -15.70
CA ALA A 9 6.62 -4.59 -15.90
C ALA A 9 7.08 -5.32 -17.17
N ALA A 10 7.48 -6.58 -17.04
CA ALA A 10 7.98 -7.41 -18.14
C ALA A 10 6.94 -8.44 -18.59
N LEU A 11 6.25 -9.09 -17.65
CA LEU A 11 5.24 -10.13 -17.91
C LEU A 11 4.12 -10.07 -16.87
N ILE A 12 2.89 -10.36 -17.28
CA ILE A 12 1.73 -10.46 -16.39
C ILE A 12 1.78 -11.80 -15.67
N VAL A 13 1.53 -11.77 -14.36
CA VAL A 13 1.36 -12.97 -13.54
C VAL A 13 -0.11 -13.39 -13.64
N ASN A 14 -0.37 -14.48 -14.35
CA ASN A 14 -1.70 -15.10 -14.42
C ASN A 14 -1.87 -16.12 -13.29
N ALA A 15 -1.75 -15.68 -12.04
CA ALA A 15 -2.03 -16.52 -10.88
C ALA A 15 -3.33 -16.05 -10.22
N GLU A 16 -4.23 -16.98 -9.89
CA GLU A 16 -5.34 -16.67 -9.00
C GLU A 16 -4.77 -16.36 -7.61
N ASN A 17 -4.80 -15.09 -7.19
CA ASN A 17 -4.40 -14.61 -5.87
C ASN A 17 -5.42 -15.04 -4.80
N LEU A 18 -5.59 -16.34 -4.65
CA LEU A 18 -6.38 -16.92 -3.57
C LEU A 18 -5.52 -16.97 -2.31
N ASN A 19 -5.86 -16.11 -1.35
CA ASN A 19 -5.23 -16.10 -0.03
C ASN A 19 -5.27 -17.50 0.60
N TRP A 20 -4.17 -17.95 1.20
CA TRP A 20 -4.11 -19.27 1.82
C TRP A 20 -5.18 -19.46 2.91
N SER A 21 -5.48 -18.40 3.68
CA SER A 21 -6.56 -18.39 4.66
C SER A 21 -7.93 -18.60 4.04
N GLU A 22 -8.18 -18.04 2.86
CA GLU A 22 -9.43 -18.19 2.14
C GLU A 22 -9.62 -19.62 1.63
N LYS A 23 -8.58 -20.23 1.08
CA LYS A 23 -8.58 -21.67 0.73
C LYS A 23 -8.86 -22.55 1.95
N LEU A 24 -8.26 -22.21 3.09
CA LEU A 24 -8.48 -22.93 4.34
C LEU A 24 -9.92 -22.78 4.85
N LEU A 25 -10.46 -21.57 4.87
CA LEU A 25 -11.84 -21.29 5.30
C LEU A 25 -12.85 -21.94 4.36
N GLN A 26 -12.60 -21.90 3.05
CA GLN A 26 -13.41 -22.59 2.05
C GLN A 26 -13.40 -24.11 2.29
N LYS A 27 -12.23 -24.70 2.55
CA LYS A 27 -12.11 -26.12 2.90
C LYS A 27 -12.88 -26.48 4.18
N LEU A 28 -12.97 -25.55 5.11
CA LEU A 28 -13.74 -25.70 6.36
C LEU A 28 -15.22 -25.28 6.22
N SER A 29 -15.65 -24.82 5.04
CA SER A 29 -16.99 -24.26 4.78
C SER A 29 -17.39 -23.12 5.73
N ILE A 30 -16.41 -22.32 6.19
CA ILE A 30 -16.62 -21.18 7.07
C ILE A 30 -16.63 -19.89 6.22
N PRO A 31 -17.63 -18.99 6.38
CA PRO A 31 -17.65 -17.72 5.66
C PRO A 31 -16.50 -16.82 6.10
N ASN A 32 -15.81 -16.20 5.14
CA ASN A 32 -14.67 -15.33 5.39
C ASN A 32 -15.13 -13.90 5.75
N ILE A 33 -15.37 -13.63 7.03
CA ILE A 33 -15.85 -12.33 7.53
C ILE A 33 -14.84 -11.19 7.26
N LEU A 34 -13.57 -11.52 7.11
CA LEU A 34 -12.48 -10.54 6.92
C LEU A 34 -12.29 -10.17 5.44
N SER A 35 -12.94 -10.87 4.51
CA SER A 35 -12.81 -10.57 3.08
C SER A 35 -13.32 -9.17 2.76
N ASN A 36 -12.62 -8.51 1.86
CA ASN A 36 -13.00 -7.23 1.33
C ASN A 36 -12.85 -7.30 -0.17
N ASP A 37 -13.96 -7.33 -0.89
CA ASP A 37 -13.94 -7.26 -2.34
C ASP A 37 -13.70 -5.80 -2.75
N VAL A 38 -12.47 -5.51 -3.16
CA VAL A 38 -12.05 -4.17 -3.56
C VAL A 38 -12.06 -4.11 -5.08
N PRO A 39 -12.77 -3.14 -5.69
CA PRO A 39 -12.86 -3.06 -7.13
C PRO A 39 -11.47 -2.81 -7.75
N GLN A 40 -11.28 -3.33 -8.96
CA GLN A 40 -10.10 -3.09 -9.79
C GLN A 40 -8.78 -3.45 -9.11
N PRO A 41 -8.56 -4.72 -8.73
CA PRO A 41 -7.27 -5.15 -8.24
C PRO A 41 -6.20 -4.88 -9.30
N PRO A 42 -5.08 -4.20 -8.94
CA PRO A 42 -4.00 -4.02 -9.88
C PRO A 42 -3.40 -5.40 -10.24
N PRO A 43 -3.12 -5.66 -11.52
CA PRO A 43 -2.53 -6.92 -11.94
C PRO A 43 -1.10 -7.07 -11.40
N ASP A 44 -0.72 -8.32 -11.13
CA ASP A 44 0.64 -8.65 -10.73
C ASP A 44 1.55 -8.79 -11.95
N TYR A 45 2.78 -8.31 -11.79
CA TYR A 45 3.78 -8.33 -12.85
C TYR A 45 5.10 -8.91 -12.36
N TYR A 46 5.76 -9.67 -13.22
CA TYR A 46 7.20 -9.85 -13.12
C TYR A 46 7.89 -8.56 -13.54
N THR A 47 8.57 -7.91 -12.61
CA THR A 47 9.31 -6.67 -12.86
C THR A 47 10.78 -6.96 -13.13
N CYS A 48 11.38 -6.26 -14.08
CA CYS A 48 12.83 -6.24 -14.25
C CYS A 48 13.38 -4.81 -14.39
N GLN A 49 14.70 -4.68 -14.25
CA GLN A 49 15.36 -3.39 -14.35
C GLN A 49 15.08 -2.73 -15.70
N PHE A 50 14.53 -1.53 -15.68
CA PHE A 50 14.20 -0.76 -16.86
C PHE A 50 15.45 -0.35 -17.62
N ARG A 51 15.41 -0.50 -18.96
CA ARG A 51 16.44 -0.04 -19.88
C ARG A 51 15.76 0.56 -21.11
N ALA A 52 16.02 1.84 -21.38
CA ALA A 52 15.43 2.56 -22.51
C ALA A 52 15.68 1.85 -23.86
N ASN A 53 16.89 1.34 -24.08
CA ASN A 53 17.26 0.62 -25.31
C ASN A 53 16.50 -0.70 -25.51
N LYS A 54 15.80 -1.20 -24.49
CA LYS A 54 15.01 -2.44 -24.52
C LYS A 54 13.52 -2.17 -24.25
N LEU A 55 13.04 -0.94 -24.50
CA LEU A 55 11.66 -0.54 -24.24
C LEU A 55 10.63 -1.52 -24.80
N HIS A 56 10.83 -2.01 -26.03
CA HIS A 56 9.93 -2.96 -26.72
C HIS A 56 9.71 -4.29 -25.97
N ARG A 57 10.56 -4.64 -24.98
CA ARG A 57 10.43 -5.88 -24.19
C ARG A 57 9.53 -5.72 -22.97
N PHE A 58 9.16 -4.49 -22.62
CA PHE A 58 8.30 -4.21 -21.48
C PHE A 58 6.85 -4.12 -21.93
N LEU A 59 5.95 -4.47 -21.00
CA LEU A 59 4.50 -4.36 -21.21
C LEU A 59 4.10 -2.89 -21.33
N GLY A 60 3.10 -2.61 -22.16
CA GLY A 60 2.63 -1.23 -22.39
C GLY A 60 3.61 -0.36 -23.19
N SER A 61 4.61 -0.94 -23.85
CA SER A 61 5.60 -0.21 -24.65
C SER A 61 5.01 0.59 -25.83
N ASN A 62 3.79 0.24 -26.26
CA ASN A 62 3.04 0.96 -27.28
C ASN A 62 2.38 2.25 -26.73
N GLU A 63 2.10 2.32 -25.44
CA GLU A 63 1.41 3.44 -24.78
C GLU A 63 2.40 4.27 -23.97
N ARG A 64 3.23 5.05 -24.67
CA ARG A 64 4.31 5.83 -24.04
C ARG A 64 3.81 6.77 -22.94
N ASP A 65 2.64 7.38 -23.13
CA ASP A 65 2.08 8.34 -22.19
C ASP A 65 1.53 7.71 -20.92
N ASN A 66 1.31 6.39 -20.89
CA ASN A 66 0.79 5.62 -19.76
C ASN A 66 1.76 4.55 -19.24
N PHE A 67 2.92 4.36 -19.89
CA PHE A 67 3.89 3.31 -19.58
C PHE A 67 4.36 3.32 -18.11
N PHE A 68 4.71 4.50 -17.58
CA PHE A 68 5.07 4.66 -16.17
C PHE A 68 3.86 5.07 -15.36
N THR A 69 3.68 4.45 -14.20
CA THR A 69 2.63 4.83 -13.26
C THR A 69 2.90 6.25 -12.71
N PRO A 70 1.89 6.99 -12.26
CA PRO A 70 2.07 8.31 -11.66
C PRO A 70 3.09 8.27 -10.51
N THR A 71 3.02 7.23 -9.67
CA THR A 71 3.97 6.99 -8.57
C THR A 71 5.41 6.86 -9.06
N GLN A 72 5.64 6.08 -10.12
CA GLN A 72 6.97 5.95 -10.74
C GLN A 72 7.46 7.28 -11.33
N ARG A 73 6.58 8.05 -11.99
CA ARG A 73 6.94 9.37 -12.52
C ARG A 73 7.35 10.34 -11.42
N HIS A 74 6.61 10.37 -10.31
CA HIS A 74 6.95 11.19 -9.16
C HIS A 74 8.30 10.81 -8.56
N GLN A 75 8.61 9.50 -8.46
CA GLN A 75 9.91 9.02 -7.99
C GLN A 75 11.05 9.46 -8.91
N VAL A 76 10.89 9.29 -10.23
CA VAL A 76 11.88 9.74 -11.23
C VAL A 76 12.07 11.26 -11.15
N LEU A 77 10.98 12.03 -11.07
CA LEU A 77 11.03 13.48 -10.96
C LEU A 77 11.76 13.93 -9.70
N TYR A 78 11.45 13.35 -8.54
CA TYR A 78 12.13 13.65 -7.30
C TYR A 78 13.62 13.28 -7.34
N GLU A 79 13.97 12.17 -7.99
CA GLU A 79 15.36 11.78 -8.19
C GLU A 79 16.13 12.78 -9.05
N ILE A 80 15.51 13.33 -10.10
CA ILE A 80 16.09 14.40 -10.91
C ILE A 80 16.27 15.65 -10.04
N LEU A 81 15.19 16.11 -9.40
CA LEU A 81 15.19 17.33 -8.58
C LEU A 81 16.18 17.26 -7.41
N SER A 82 16.42 16.09 -6.83
CA SER A 82 17.39 15.91 -5.74
C SER A 82 18.84 15.90 -6.23
N ARG A 83 19.08 15.61 -7.52
CA ARG A 83 20.43 15.54 -8.12
C ARG A 83 20.80 16.77 -8.94
N THR A 84 19.83 17.58 -9.35
CA THR A 84 20.09 18.75 -10.18
C THR A 84 20.94 19.79 -9.44
N PRO A 85 22.13 20.15 -9.96
CA PRO A 85 22.92 21.25 -9.41
C PRO A 85 22.31 22.58 -9.84
N TYR A 86 22.27 23.55 -8.92
CA TYR A 86 21.90 24.94 -9.21
C TYR A 86 23.08 25.91 -9.06
N GLY A 87 24.24 25.41 -8.65
CA GLY A 87 25.45 26.19 -8.46
C GLY A 87 26.69 25.29 -8.33
N SER A 88 27.60 25.65 -7.42
CA SER A 88 28.83 24.90 -7.20
C SER A 88 28.58 23.59 -6.45
N VAL A 89 28.79 22.46 -7.13
CA VAL A 89 28.71 21.11 -6.55
C VAL A 89 29.67 20.95 -5.35
N LYS A 90 30.85 21.59 -5.40
CA LYS A 90 31.83 21.57 -4.29
C LYS A 90 31.29 22.22 -3.02
N ARG A 91 30.36 23.16 -3.14
CA ARG A 91 29.70 23.85 -2.02
C ARG A 91 28.38 23.18 -1.61
N GLY A 92 28.04 22.03 -2.19
CA GLY A 92 26.78 21.33 -1.91
C GLY A 92 25.54 22.04 -2.45
N GLN A 93 25.68 22.91 -3.47
CA GLN A 93 24.57 23.62 -4.11
C GLN A 93 23.84 22.73 -5.12
N VAL A 94 23.26 21.64 -4.58
CA VAL A 94 22.63 20.57 -5.34
C VAL A 94 21.35 20.15 -4.65
N GLY A 95 20.31 19.94 -5.45
CA GLY A 95 19.12 19.25 -5.01
C GLY A 95 18.07 20.15 -4.35
N ILE A 96 16.82 19.73 -4.50
CA ILE A 96 15.64 20.43 -3.97
C ILE A 96 15.63 20.54 -2.44
N ASN A 97 16.14 19.54 -1.72
CA ASN A 97 16.14 19.53 -0.25
C ASN A 97 16.96 20.69 0.34
N ARG A 98 18.08 21.06 -0.31
CA ARG A 98 18.89 22.20 0.10
C ARG A 98 18.14 23.51 -0.09
N LEU A 99 17.45 23.67 -1.22
CA LEU A 99 16.66 24.87 -1.53
C LEU A 99 15.47 25.04 -0.57
N ILE A 100 14.86 23.95 -0.12
CA ILE A 100 13.82 24.00 0.91
C ILE A 100 14.41 24.40 2.27
N ASN A 101 15.52 23.79 2.68
CA ASN A 101 16.19 24.12 3.95
C ASN A 101 16.70 25.56 3.99
N ASP A 102 17.18 26.06 2.86
CA ASP A 102 17.66 27.44 2.71
C ASP A 102 16.48 28.43 2.49
N SER A 103 15.23 27.98 2.65
CA SER A 103 14.00 28.79 2.55
C SER A 103 13.72 29.42 1.18
N VAL A 104 14.41 28.97 0.13
CA VAL A 104 14.18 29.44 -1.26
C VAL A 104 12.85 28.90 -1.77
N PHE A 105 12.52 27.66 -1.39
CA PHE A 105 11.20 27.07 -1.58
C PHE A 105 10.54 26.79 -0.23
N SER A 106 9.23 27.01 -0.16
CA SER A 106 8.45 26.71 1.04
C SER A 106 8.21 25.20 1.20
N ALA A 107 7.87 24.49 0.13
CA ALA A 107 7.62 23.06 0.13
C ALA A 107 7.75 22.47 -1.28
N ALA A 108 7.94 21.15 -1.35
CA ALA A 108 7.82 20.38 -2.59
C ALA A 108 7.06 19.09 -2.31
N PHE A 109 5.97 18.85 -3.05
CA PHE A 109 5.14 17.67 -2.88
C PHE A 109 4.57 17.20 -4.23
N PRO A 110 4.40 15.88 -4.43
CA PRO A 110 3.70 15.36 -5.60
C PRO A 110 2.20 15.68 -5.51
N LEU A 111 1.55 15.84 -6.65
CA LEU A 111 0.11 16.03 -6.71
C LEU A 111 -0.62 14.68 -6.76
N HIS A 112 -1.71 14.58 -6.02
CA HIS A 112 -2.58 13.41 -6.04
C HIS A 112 -3.51 13.43 -7.25
N GLN A 113 -3.78 12.25 -7.82
CA GLN A 113 -4.77 12.12 -8.89
C GLN A 113 -6.20 12.10 -8.33
N GLY A 114 -7.07 12.88 -8.96
CA GLY A 114 -8.51 12.92 -8.69
C GLY A 114 -8.93 13.64 -7.40
N SER A 115 -10.21 13.98 -7.34
CA SER A 115 -10.84 14.47 -6.11
C SER A 115 -11.04 13.34 -5.11
N VAL A 116 -11.09 13.68 -3.81
CA VAL A 116 -11.55 12.74 -2.77
C VAL A 116 -13.05 12.49 -2.92
N GLU A 117 -13.79 13.55 -3.25
CA GLU A 117 -15.23 13.49 -3.35
C GLU A 117 -15.65 12.80 -4.65
N PRO A 118 -16.68 11.93 -4.60
CA PRO A 118 -17.28 11.40 -5.81
C PRO A 118 -17.83 12.55 -6.65
N PRO A 119 -17.72 12.51 -7.99
CA PRO A 119 -18.30 13.55 -8.83
C PRO A 119 -19.80 13.65 -8.54
N SER A 120 -20.29 14.85 -8.23
CA SER A 120 -21.69 15.13 -7.88
C SER A 120 -22.68 14.99 -9.04
N GLY A 121 -22.33 14.24 -10.08
CA GLY A 121 -23.09 14.09 -11.32
C GLY A 121 -23.22 12.63 -11.76
N HIS A 122 -24.30 12.36 -12.49
CA HIS A 122 -24.73 11.06 -13.03
C HIS A 122 -23.79 10.41 -14.08
N LEU A 123 -22.53 10.81 -14.12
CA LEU A 123 -21.54 10.20 -15.00
C LEU A 123 -20.88 9.06 -14.23
N SER A 124 -21.19 7.82 -14.65
CA SER A 124 -20.58 6.56 -14.22
C SER A 124 -19.09 6.51 -14.58
N GLN A 125 -18.29 7.39 -13.98
CA GLN A 125 -16.84 7.36 -14.10
C GLN A 125 -16.31 6.25 -13.18
N LEU A 126 -15.39 5.46 -13.71
CA LEU A 126 -14.63 4.48 -12.93
C LEU A 126 -14.02 5.17 -11.71
N PRO A 127 -14.13 4.60 -10.49
CA PRO A 127 -13.59 5.23 -9.29
C PRO A 127 -12.06 5.35 -9.41
N THR A 128 -11.53 6.51 -9.02
CA THR A 128 -10.07 6.71 -8.98
C THR A 128 -9.47 5.88 -7.85
N LEU A 129 -8.21 5.44 -7.99
CA LEU A 129 -7.50 4.67 -6.95
C LEU A 129 -7.56 5.33 -5.56
N ARG A 130 -7.53 6.66 -5.50
CA ARG A 130 -7.70 7.44 -4.27
C ARG A 130 -9.07 7.25 -3.62
N GLN A 131 -10.14 7.24 -4.42
CA GLN A 131 -11.51 7.04 -3.94
C GLN A 131 -11.70 5.61 -3.45
N ILE A 132 -11.15 4.62 -4.17
CA ILE A 132 -11.16 3.21 -3.77
C ILE A 132 -10.48 3.02 -2.41
N LEU A 133 -9.27 3.58 -2.24
CA LEU A 133 -8.53 3.52 -0.98
C LEU A 133 -9.28 4.24 0.16
N PHE A 134 -9.98 5.33 -0.14
CA PHE A 134 -10.77 6.03 0.87
C PHE A 134 -11.94 5.19 1.39
N SER A 135 -12.74 4.59 0.49
CA SER A 135 -13.93 3.81 0.88
C SER A 135 -13.62 2.41 1.39
N HIS A 136 -12.64 1.71 0.79
CA HIS A 136 -12.35 0.31 1.11
C HIS A 136 -11.21 0.10 2.10
N TRP A 137 -10.43 1.14 2.43
CA TRP A 137 -9.30 1.00 3.35
C TRP A 137 -9.30 2.04 4.49
N ALA A 138 -9.43 3.33 4.17
CA ALA A 138 -9.37 4.40 5.18
C ALA A 138 -10.67 4.58 5.99
N ALA A 139 -11.74 3.86 5.65
CA ALA A 139 -13.01 3.92 6.36
C ALA A 139 -12.99 3.13 7.67
N TRP A 140 -13.63 3.66 8.72
CA TRP A 140 -13.77 3.01 10.03
C TRP A 140 -14.39 1.62 9.95
N SER A 141 -15.29 1.37 8.99
CA SER A 141 -15.91 0.06 8.75
C SER A 141 -14.95 -1.02 8.24
N CYS A 142 -13.77 -0.63 7.73
CA CYS A 142 -12.82 -1.53 7.10
C CYS A 142 -11.65 -1.93 8.02
N TRP A 143 -11.59 -1.39 9.24
CA TRP A 143 -10.49 -1.63 10.19
C TRP A 143 -10.23 -3.12 10.51
N ALA A 144 -11.27 -3.94 10.50
CA ALA A 144 -11.21 -5.37 10.78
C ALA A 144 -11.07 -6.23 9.51
N LYS A 145 -11.16 -5.64 8.32
CA LYS A 145 -11.07 -6.37 7.05
C LYS A 145 -9.63 -6.53 6.59
N TYR A 146 -9.39 -7.39 5.60
CA TYR A 146 -8.10 -7.49 4.95
C TYR A 146 -7.72 -6.16 4.27
N GLN A 147 -6.45 -5.78 4.43
CA GLN A 147 -5.92 -4.56 3.83
C GLN A 147 -5.65 -4.77 2.34
N PRO A 148 -6.09 -3.87 1.45
CA PRO A 148 -5.78 -3.93 0.02
C PRO A 148 -4.35 -3.44 -0.25
N LEU A 149 -3.37 -4.27 0.11
CA LEU A 149 -1.95 -3.93 0.04
C LEU A 149 -1.49 -3.59 -1.38
N ASP A 150 -2.07 -4.24 -2.40
CA ASP A 150 -1.69 -3.99 -3.79
C ASP A 150 -2.15 -2.61 -4.28
N HIS A 151 -3.37 -2.18 -3.92
CA HIS A 151 -3.83 -0.83 -4.19
C HIS A 151 -3.01 0.23 -3.45
N ILE A 152 -2.61 -0.06 -2.18
CA ILE A 152 -1.74 0.83 -1.40
C ILE A 152 -0.36 0.92 -2.07
N ARG A 153 0.18 -0.20 -2.54
CA ARG A 153 1.47 -0.27 -3.26
C ARG A 153 1.43 0.53 -4.54
N GLU A 154 0.37 0.41 -5.33
CA GLU A 154 0.22 1.12 -6.59
C GLU A 154 0.12 2.65 -6.37
N TYR A 155 -0.63 3.09 -5.36
CA TYR A 155 -0.84 4.51 -5.09
C TYR A 155 0.31 5.20 -4.35
N PHE A 156 0.81 4.58 -3.27
CA PHE A 156 1.80 5.18 -2.37
C PHE A 156 3.23 4.67 -2.60
N GLY A 157 3.38 3.56 -3.33
CA GLY A 157 4.66 2.88 -3.53
C GLY A 157 4.96 1.82 -2.47
N GLU A 158 6.04 1.10 -2.72
CA GLU A 158 6.41 -0.12 -2.00
C GLU A 158 6.73 0.13 -0.53
N LYS A 159 7.40 1.25 -0.22
CA LYS A 159 7.80 1.58 1.16
C LYS A 159 6.58 1.72 2.08
N ILE A 160 5.54 2.39 1.61
CA ILE A 160 4.32 2.63 2.40
C ILE A 160 3.48 1.35 2.47
N ALA A 161 3.38 0.60 1.37
CA ALA A 161 2.70 -0.70 1.38
C ALA A 161 3.35 -1.69 2.37
N LEU A 162 4.69 -1.78 2.40
CA LEU A 162 5.42 -2.63 3.35
C LEU A 162 5.19 -2.19 4.81
N TYR A 163 5.13 -0.88 5.06
CA TYR A 163 4.81 -0.36 6.39
C TYR A 163 3.43 -0.81 6.86
N PHE A 164 2.40 -0.70 6.00
CA PHE A 164 1.05 -1.11 6.36
C PHE A 164 0.89 -2.64 6.45
N ALA A 165 1.56 -3.40 5.59
CA ALA A 165 1.63 -4.86 5.69
C ALA A 165 2.17 -5.30 7.07
N TRP A 166 3.25 -4.65 7.52
CA TRP A 166 3.83 -4.89 8.84
C TRP A 166 2.91 -4.43 9.98
N LEU A 167 2.25 -3.28 9.83
CA LEU A 167 1.31 -2.76 10.82
C LEU A 167 0.13 -3.73 11.01
N GLY A 168 -0.46 -4.24 9.92
CA GLY A 168 -1.55 -5.20 9.96
C GLY A 168 -1.14 -6.49 10.67
N MET A 169 0.05 -7.02 10.35
CA MET A 169 0.62 -8.18 11.04
C MET A 169 0.77 -7.94 12.54
N LYS A 170 1.38 -6.81 12.93
CA LYS A 170 1.57 -6.46 14.34
C LYS A 170 0.27 -6.25 15.09
N GLY A 171 -0.72 -5.59 14.48
CA GLY A 171 -2.03 -5.37 15.08
C GLY A 171 -2.69 -6.70 15.47
N LEU A 172 -2.71 -7.66 14.55
CA LEU A 172 -3.24 -9.00 14.77
C LEU A 172 -2.47 -9.76 15.87
N THR A 173 -1.14 -9.70 15.86
CA THR A 173 -0.32 -10.37 16.87
C THR A 173 -0.55 -9.79 18.27
N VAL A 174 -0.55 -8.46 18.40
CA VAL A 174 -0.78 -7.78 19.69
C VAL A 174 -2.18 -8.05 20.22
N TRP A 175 -3.20 -8.05 19.36
CA TRP A 175 -4.57 -8.36 19.75
C TRP A 175 -4.70 -9.81 20.26
N SER A 176 -4.08 -10.76 19.57
CA SER A 176 -4.02 -12.17 19.98
C SER A 176 -3.35 -12.34 21.35
N LEU A 177 -2.22 -11.66 21.59
CA LEU A 177 -1.52 -11.70 22.88
C LEU A 177 -2.32 -11.05 24.00
N LYS A 178 -3.00 -9.92 23.74
CA LYS A 178 -3.91 -9.28 24.72
C LYS A 178 -5.09 -10.20 25.06
N LEU A 179 -5.66 -10.87 24.07
CA LEU A 179 -6.76 -11.82 24.29
C LEU A 179 -6.31 -13.03 25.12
N GLN A 180 -5.14 -13.60 24.82
CA GLN A 180 -4.54 -14.67 25.63
C GLN A 180 -4.27 -14.22 27.08
N ARG A 181 -3.73 -13.01 27.27
CA ARG A 181 -3.50 -12.43 28.60
C ARG A 181 -4.80 -12.20 29.37
N LEU A 182 -5.84 -11.71 28.70
CA LEU A 182 -7.17 -11.53 29.31
C LEU A 182 -7.78 -12.87 29.74
N LYS A 183 -7.71 -13.89 28.88
CA LYS A 183 -8.16 -15.25 29.21
C LYS A 183 -7.37 -15.82 30.41
N ARG A 184 -6.04 -15.69 30.41
CA ARG A 184 -5.18 -16.17 31.50
C ARG A 184 -5.46 -15.48 32.83
N THR A 185 -5.77 -14.20 32.83
CA THR A 185 -6.04 -13.42 34.06
C THR A 185 -7.45 -13.63 34.61
N LYS A 186 -8.45 -13.83 33.74
CA LYS A 186 -9.85 -14.04 34.18
C LYS A 186 -10.25 -15.51 34.36
N ALA A 187 -9.56 -16.47 33.74
CA ALA A 187 -9.81 -17.89 33.91
C ALA A 187 -9.74 -18.39 35.37
N PRO A 188 -8.70 -18.07 36.18
CA PRO A 188 -8.65 -18.54 37.57
C PRO A 188 -9.73 -17.90 38.45
N VAL A 189 -10.12 -16.65 38.15
CA VAL A 189 -11.22 -15.96 38.84
C VAL A 189 -12.55 -16.67 38.55
N LEU A 190 -12.84 -16.98 37.29
CA LEU A 190 -14.06 -17.69 36.91
C LEU A 190 -14.10 -19.11 37.51
N HIS A 191 -12.96 -19.81 37.53
CA HIS A 191 -12.85 -21.14 38.14
C HIS A 191 -13.07 -21.08 39.67
N ALA A 192 -12.54 -20.05 40.34
CA ALA A 192 -12.76 -19.84 41.78
C ALA A 192 -14.21 -19.47 42.11
N PHE A 193 -14.86 -18.64 41.28
CA PHE A 193 -16.28 -18.31 41.44
C PHE A 193 -17.20 -19.52 41.23
N VAL A 194 -16.95 -20.35 40.21
CA VAL A 194 -17.72 -21.58 39.96
C VAL A 194 -17.49 -22.59 41.08
N SER A 195 -16.25 -22.74 41.56
CA SER A 195 -15.92 -23.63 42.67
C SER A 195 -16.52 -23.20 44.00
N MET A 196 -16.62 -21.88 44.28
CA MET A 196 -17.31 -21.35 45.45
C MET A 196 -18.82 -21.51 45.35
N ALA A 197 -19.41 -21.34 44.16
CA ALA A 197 -20.84 -21.52 43.94
C ALA A 197 -21.28 -22.99 44.03
N SER A 198 -20.40 -23.96 43.76
CA SER A 198 -20.66 -25.39 43.94
C SER A 198 -20.47 -25.90 45.38
N MET A 199 -19.93 -25.05 46.28
CA MET A 199 -19.73 -25.37 47.71
C MET A 199 -20.82 -24.79 48.62
N LEU A 200 -21.79 -24.05 48.05
CA LEU A 200 -23.01 -23.56 48.70
C LEU A 200 -24.20 -24.43 48.25
#